data_AF-A0A0D6ZGF7-F1
#
_entry.id   AF-A0A0D6ZGF7-F1
#
_cell.length_a   1.000
_cell.length_b   1.000
_cell.length_c   1.000
_cell.angle_alpha   90.00
_cell.angle_beta   90.00
_cell.angle_gamma   90.00
#
_symmetry.space_group_name_H-M   'P 1'
#
loop_
_entity.id
_entity.type
_entity.pdbx_description
1 polymer ?
#
loop_
_entity_poly.entity_id
_entity_poly.type
_entity_poly.pdbx_seq_one_letter_code
_entity_poly.pdbx_strand_id
1 'polypeptide(L)' 'MVLEKDLFLLKQEIEKLMAEKQQELNNVVLKYGLRSKEALYVSQELDIMINQVMKIKALT' A
#
# COMPACT_ATOMS: atom_id res chain seq x y z
N MET A 1 9.54 23.89 10.06
CA MET A 1 8.72 24.13 8.86
C MET A 1 9.12 23.33 7.62
N VAL A 2 10.38 23.30 7.15
CA VAL A 2 10.73 22.51 5.93
C VAL A 2 10.52 21.01 6.14
N LEU A 3 11.03 20.46 7.25
CA LEU A 3 10.92 19.03 7.58
C LEU A 3 9.48 18.50 7.75
N GLU A 4 8.57 19.31 8.27
CA GLU A 4 7.17 18.90 8.48
C GLU A 4 6.39 18.82 7.17
N LYS A 5 6.70 19.72 6.24
CA LYS A 5 6.09 19.73 4.91
C LYS A 5 6.54 18.52 4.08
N ASP A 6 7.83 18.18 4.14
CA ASP A 6 8.38 17.02 3.44
C ASP A 6 7.82 15.70 4.00
N LEU A 7 7.68 15.60 5.34
CA LEU A 7 7.06 14.45 5.98
C LEU A 7 5.58 14.31 5.61
N PHE A 8 4.85 15.43 5.50
CA PHE A 8 3.46 15.45 5.08
C PHE A 8 3.29 14.98 3.62
N LEU A 9 4.14 15.47 2.71
CA LEU A 9 4.12 15.06 1.31
C LEU A 9 4.44 13.56 1.15
N LEU A 10 5.43 13.06 1.89
CA LEU A 10 5.78 11.64 1.89
C LEU A 10 4.60 10.76 2.36
N LYS A 11 3.86 11.19 3.40
CA LYS A 11 2.67 10.46 3.87
C LYS A 11 1.59 10.39 2.79
N GLN A 12 1.31 11.49 2.09
CA GLN A 12 0.32 11.49 1.00
C GLN A 12 0.74 10.57 -0.15
N GLU A 13 2.02 10.57 -0.51
CA GLU A 13 2.54 9.72 -1.58
C GLU A 13 2.41 8.24 -1.23
N ILE A 14 2.74 7.86 0.02
CA ILE A 14 2.56 6.50 0.53
C ILE A 14 1.08 6.09 0.53
N GLU A 15 0.18 6.96 0.99
CA GLU A 15 -1.26 6.68 0.98
C GLU A 15 -1.80 6.50 -0.44
N LYS A 16 -1.34 7.32 -1.39
CA LYS A 16 -1.69 7.20 -2.81
C LYS A 16 -1.20 5.88 -3.39
N LEU A 17 0.05 5.50 -3.15
CA LEU A 17 0.62 4.23 -3.63
C LEU A 17 -0.13 3.02 -3.07
N MET A 18 -0.52 3.05 -1.79
CA MET A 18 -1.34 1.99 -1.20
C MET A 18 -2.73 1.91 -1.83
N ALA A 19 -3.37 3.05 -2.11
CA ALA A 19 -4.68 3.09 -2.77
C ALA A 19 -4.61 2.52 -4.20
N GLU A 20 -3.57 2.88 -4.95
CA GLU A 20 -3.32 2.34 -6.29
C GLU A 20 -3.10 0.82 -6.24
N LYS A 21 -2.31 0.33 -5.28
CA LYS A 21 -2.05 -1.11 -5.13
C LYS A 21 -3.28 -1.89 -4.68
N GLN A 22 -4.12 -1.31 -3.82
CA GLN A 22 -5.42 -1.88 -3.46
C GLN A 22 -6.34 -1.99 -4.67
N GLN A 23 -6.36 -0.97 -5.54
CA GLN A 23 -7.15 -1.01 -6.77
C GLN A 23 -6.63 -2.06 -7.74
N GLU A 24 -5.31 -2.22 -7.86
CA GLU A 24 -4.69 -3.29 -8.63
C GLU A 24 -5.15 -4.67 -8.11
N LEU A 25 -5.09 -4.90 -6.80
CA LEU A 25 -5.58 -6.14 -6.19
C LEU A 25 -7.04 -6.41 -6.54
N ASN A 26 -7.90 -5.40 -6.41
CA ASN A 26 -9.33 -5.53 -6.76
C ASN A 26 -9.51 -5.95 -8.23
N ASN A 27 -8.78 -5.32 -9.15
CA ASN A 27 -8.85 -5.64 -10.57
C ASN A 27 -8.39 -7.07 -10.86
N VAL A 28 -7.30 -7.51 -10.20
CA VAL A 28 -6.75 -8.85 -10.34
C VAL A 28 -7.71 -9.90 -9.78
N VAL A 29 -8.31 -9.64 -8.61
CA VAL A 29 -9.32 -10.52 -8.00
C VAL A 29 -10.56 -10.64 -8.90
N LEU A 30 -11.02 -9.55 -9.49
CA LEU A 30 -12.15 -9.57 -10.44
C LEU A 30 -11.83 -10.39 -11.69
N LYS A 31 -10.58 -10.34 -12.17
CA LYS A 31 -10.17 -11.00 -13.42
C LYS A 31 -9.81 -12.48 -13.25
N TYR A 32 -9.13 -12.83 -12.17
CA TYR A 32 -8.51 -14.15 -11.98
C TYR A 32 -9.04 -14.90 -10.74
N GLY A 33 -9.81 -14.23 -9.88
CA GLY A 33 -10.31 -14.77 -8.62
C GLY A 33 -9.34 -14.60 -7.46
N LEU A 34 -9.88 -14.59 -6.23
CA LEU A 34 -9.11 -14.31 -5.01
C LEU A 34 -7.97 -15.30 -4.75
N ARG A 35 -8.11 -16.55 -5.18
CA ARG A 35 -7.13 -17.61 -4.98
C ARG A 35 -6.12 -17.74 -6.13
N SER A 36 -6.15 -16.83 -7.10
CA SER A 36 -5.18 -16.84 -8.19
C SER A 36 -3.78 -16.50 -7.70
N LYS A 37 -2.75 -16.96 -8.41
CA LYS A 37 -1.37 -16.64 -8.05
C LYS A 37 -1.09 -15.14 -8.14
N GLU A 38 -1.72 -14.49 -9.11
CA GLU A 38 -1.67 -13.05 -9.34
C GLU A 38 -2.28 -12.28 -8.16
N ALA A 39 -3.48 -12.69 -7.71
CA ALA A 39 -4.14 -12.06 -6.57
C ALA A 39 -3.31 -12.24 -5.29
N LEU A 40 -2.74 -13.43 -5.09
CA LEU A 40 -1.86 -13.71 -3.96
C LEU A 40 -0.60 -12.83 -4.00
N TYR A 41 0.05 -12.71 -5.15
CA TYR A 41 1.25 -11.89 -5.31
C TYR A 41 0.98 -10.42 -4.97
N VAL A 42 -0.06 -9.82 -5.57
CA VAL A 42 -0.41 -8.42 -5.32
C VAL A 42 -0.85 -8.21 -3.86
N SER A 43 -1.54 -9.18 -3.25
CA SER A 43 -1.93 -9.11 -1.83
C SER A 43 -0.73 -9.11 -0.89
N GLN A 44 0.33 -9.86 -1.21
CA GLN A 44 1.55 -9.90 -0.41
C GLN A 44 2.33 -8.58 -0.51
N GLU A 45 2.41 -7.99 -1.70
CA GLU A 45 3.03 -6.68 -1.87
C GLU A 45 2.29 -5.61 -1.06
N LEU A 46 0.96 -5.61 -1.11
CA LEU A 46 0.14 -4.69 -0.32
C LEU A 46 0.32 -4.88 1.19
N ASP A 47 0.40 -6.14 1.66
CA ASP A 47 0.62 -6.44 3.07
C ASP A 47 2.00 -5.96 3.56
N ILE A 48 3.05 -6.11 2.74
CA ILE A 48 4.39 -5.56 3.04
C ILE A 48 4.31 -4.04 3.20
N MET A 49 3.64 -3.34 2.29
CA MET A 49 3.48 -1.88 2.35
C MET A 49 2.74 -1.45 3.62
N ILE A 50 1.61 -2.10 3.94
CA ILE A 50 0.84 -1.83 5.15
C ILE A 50 1.71 -2.04 6.40
N ASN A 51 2.44 -3.14 6.47
CA ASN A 51 3.31 -3.45 7.61
C ASN A 51 4.43 -2.42 7.79
N GLN A 52 5.02 -1.92 6.71
CA GLN A 52 6.03 -0.84 6.77
C GLN A 52 5.41 0.44 7.33
N VAL A 53 4.21 0.82 6.87
CA VAL A 53 3.51 2.01 7.35
C VAL A 53 3.12 1.87 8.82
N MET A 54 2.60 0.71 9.24
CA MET A 54 2.26 0.47 10.65
C MET A 54 3.49 0.57 11.55
N LYS A 55 4.65 0.03 11.13
CA LYS A 55 5.90 0.16 11.89
C LYS A 55 6.33 1.61 12.06
N ILE A 56 6.22 2.43 11.01
CA ILE A 56 6.53 3.86 11.09
C ILE A 56 5.57 4.56 12.07
N LYS A 57 4.26 4.26 11.99
CA LYS A 57 3.26 4.82 12.90
C LYS A 57 3.46 4.40 14.36
N ALA A 58 3.99 3.21 14.62
CA ALA A 58 4.26 2.75 15.99
C ALA A 58 5.52 3.40 16.61
N LEU A 59 6.42 3.92 15.77
CA LEU A 59 7.67 4.56 16.19
C LEU A 59 7.58 6.10 16.28
N THR A 60 6.44 6.69 15.89
CA THR A 60 6.18 8.14 15.88
C THR A 60 5.03 8.50 16.80
#